data_AF-A0A959R3W0-F1
#
_entry.id   AF-A0A959R3W0-F1
#
_cell.length_a   1.000
_cell.length_b   1.000
_cell.length_c   1.000
_cell.angle_alpha   90.00
_cell.angle_beta   90.00
_cell.angle_gamma   90.00
#
_symmetry.space_group_name_H-M   'P 1'
#
loop_
_entity.id
_entity.type
_entity.pdbx_description
1 polymer ?
#
loop_
_entity_poly.entity_id
_entity_poly.type
_entity_poly.pdbx_seq_one_letter_code
_entity_poly.pdbx_strand_id
1 'polypeptide(L)'
;MFKRMAFAKGYSVGLLTFLMTGTTLFAGCGEGADNADVKNDAEVALAPANGSGQASSSDSTVEKAEVAAATSGRTEATSSNENSQTNGSSTISTSNVQQTTSTTTSATSSTKTNGNVSPGDDDPVPYNPATFDQLLSSNVANGRVDYNALKKSEAFASFLKSLASADLSTMSTDGQLAFWINAYNAMVIKNVNDNPGIKQPLDVAGFFEKKTFTVAGKSLTLNDIENNIVRPTFKEPLIHFGLVCAALSCPPLIPKAYTAENVRSLLAENARKYLADTKQNKWDAKTKTLSLSKIFEWYKVDFGDNDAGLIAFAKQYGPESMKSGLEAAGSPKVKFLEYDWTLNKK
;
A
#
# COMPACT_ATOMS: atom_id res chain seq x y z
N MET A 1 15.75 -11.59 -0.21
CA MET A 1 16.10 -10.26 -0.74
C MET A 1 15.52 -9.11 0.08
N PHE A 2 14.19 -8.93 0.18
CA PHE A 2 13.53 -7.76 0.81
C PHE A 2 14.04 -7.37 2.22
N LYS A 3 14.51 -8.33 3.04
CA LYS A 3 15.16 -8.06 4.34
C LYS A 3 16.41 -7.16 4.28
N ARG A 4 16.96 -6.84 3.10
CA ARG A 4 18.00 -5.81 2.90
C ARG A 4 17.48 -4.45 2.42
N MET A 5 16.24 -4.35 1.94
CA MET A 5 15.70 -3.11 1.33
C MET A 5 15.31 -2.08 2.40
N ALA A 6 14.76 -2.55 3.53
CA ALA A 6 14.58 -1.75 4.74
C ALA A 6 15.87 -1.10 5.28
N PHE A 7 17.04 -1.67 4.95
CA PHE A 7 18.37 -1.26 5.42
C PHE A 7 19.26 -0.68 4.31
N ALA A 8 18.72 -0.41 3.12
CA ALA A 8 19.49 0.08 1.98
C ALA A 8 19.79 1.59 2.12
N LYS A 9 20.96 1.88 2.73
CA LYS A 9 21.46 3.21 3.16
C LYS A 9 20.82 3.70 4.47
N GLY A 10 21.54 3.51 5.57
CA GLY A 10 21.36 4.37 6.74
C GLY A 10 21.77 5.80 6.38
N TYR A 11 20.82 6.73 6.39
CA TYR A 11 21.10 8.14 6.19
C TYR A 11 21.80 8.68 7.44
N SER A 12 23.14 8.79 7.38
CA SER A 12 23.89 9.58 8.35
C SER A 12 23.42 11.03 8.23
N VAL A 13 22.72 11.51 9.26
CA VAL A 13 22.32 12.92 9.37
C VAL A 13 23.58 13.71 9.71
N GLY A 14 24.32 14.09 8.67
CA GLY A 14 25.51 14.94 8.78
C GLY A 14 25.12 16.26 9.43
N LEU A 15 25.49 16.43 10.70
CA LEU A 15 25.20 17.62 11.50
C LEU A 15 26.00 18.81 10.94
N LEU A 16 25.39 19.55 10.00
CA LEU A 16 26.00 20.70 9.34
C LEU A 16 26.14 21.87 10.33
N THR A 17 27.18 21.77 11.17
CA THR A 17 27.48 22.72 12.24
C THR A 17 27.97 24.01 11.62
N PHE A 18 27.11 25.03 11.62
CA PHE A 18 27.37 26.32 10.98
C PHE A 18 28.37 27.15 11.81
N LEU A 19 29.66 26.88 11.64
CA LEU A 19 30.74 27.60 12.32
C LEU A 19 30.83 29.05 11.81
N MET A 20 30.22 29.96 12.57
CA MET A 20 30.44 31.40 12.45
C MET A 20 31.89 31.75 12.83
N THR A 21 32.80 31.74 11.86
CA THR A 21 34.19 32.18 12.04
C THR A 21 34.26 33.70 12.08
N GLY A 22 34.26 34.27 13.30
CA GLY A 22 34.46 35.70 13.50
C GLY A 22 35.89 36.13 13.17
N THR A 23 36.04 36.98 12.15
CA THR A 23 37.34 37.54 11.74
C THR A 23 37.91 38.44 12.83
N THR A 24 38.94 37.99 13.55
CA THR A 24 39.77 38.84 14.41
C THR A 24 41.17 38.90 13.82
N LEU A 25 41.65 40.11 13.53
CA LEU A 25 42.91 40.35 12.84
C LEU A 25 44.06 40.43 13.86
N PHE A 26 45.03 39.51 13.81
CA PHE A 26 46.32 39.65 14.48
C PHE A 26 47.45 39.06 13.63
N ALA A 27 48.61 39.71 13.67
CA ALA A 27 49.79 39.33 12.88
C ALA A 27 50.81 38.55 13.72
N GLY A 28 51.52 37.61 13.09
CA GLY A 28 52.64 36.88 13.68
C GLY A 28 53.39 36.09 12.60
N CYS A 29 54.73 36.14 12.64
CA CYS A 29 55.60 35.42 11.71
C CYS A 29 55.87 33.98 12.17
N GLY A 30 56.24 33.10 11.23
CA GLY A 30 56.75 31.77 11.56
C GLY A 30 56.88 30.86 10.33
N GLU A 31 58.11 30.53 9.94
CA GLU A 31 58.41 29.48 8.96
C GLU A 31 58.37 28.09 9.62
N GLY A 32 58.13 27.04 8.82
CA GLY A 32 58.20 25.65 9.27
C GLY A 32 57.63 24.68 8.23
N ALA A 33 58.31 23.57 7.97
CA ALA A 33 58.00 22.64 6.88
C ALA A 33 57.76 21.19 7.36
N ASP A 34 57.42 20.34 6.39
CA ASP A 34 57.55 18.88 6.35
C ASP A 34 56.60 17.96 7.16
N ASN A 35 55.75 17.26 6.38
CA ASN A 35 55.64 15.80 6.26
C ASN A 35 56.06 14.90 7.44
N ALA A 36 55.17 13.97 7.82
CA ALA A 36 55.40 12.53 7.62
C ALA A 36 54.11 11.68 7.82
N ASP A 37 53.93 10.64 7.01
CA ASP A 37 53.03 9.52 7.27
C ASP A 37 53.60 8.59 8.37
N VAL A 38 52.73 8.02 9.22
CA VAL A 38 52.91 6.66 9.76
C VAL A 38 51.55 5.96 9.83
N LYS A 39 51.46 4.74 9.27
CA LYS A 39 50.36 3.80 9.50
C LYS A 39 50.75 2.78 10.57
N ASN A 40 49.78 2.23 11.30
CA ASN A 40 49.62 0.77 11.44
C ASN A 40 48.33 0.39 12.19
N ASP A 41 47.44 -0.30 11.47
CA ASP A 41 47.02 -1.68 11.72
C ASP A 41 46.95 -2.20 13.18
N ALA A 42 45.74 -2.61 13.58
CA ALA A 42 45.53 -3.64 14.60
C ALA A 42 44.18 -4.37 14.34
N GLU A 43 44.21 -5.51 13.65
CA GLU A 43 43.06 -6.41 13.50
C GLU A 43 43.06 -7.48 14.62
N VAL A 44 41.90 -7.77 15.21
CA VAL A 44 41.74 -8.88 16.17
C VAL A 44 40.47 -9.65 15.86
N ALA A 45 40.63 -10.89 15.40
CA ALA A 45 39.54 -11.84 15.17
C ALA A 45 39.52 -12.93 16.25
N LEU A 46 38.34 -13.30 16.74
CA LEU A 46 38.13 -14.48 17.60
C LEU A 46 36.76 -15.11 17.38
N ALA A 47 36.74 -16.43 17.20
CA ALA A 47 35.57 -17.31 17.08
C ALA A 47 36.03 -18.77 17.16
N PRO A 48 35.13 -19.77 17.28
CA PRO A 48 33.91 -19.83 18.10
C PRO A 48 33.98 -21.04 19.08
N ALA A 49 32.89 -21.35 19.79
CA ALA A 49 32.76 -22.58 20.59
C ALA A 49 31.48 -23.36 20.24
N ASN A 50 31.60 -24.69 20.13
CA ASN A 50 30.49 -25.62 19.89
C ASN A 50 29.95 -26.21 21.20
N GLY A 51 28.69 -26.70 21.17
CA GLY A 51 28.12 -27.50 22.25
C GLY A 51 26.91 -28.32 21.75
N SER A 52 27.05 -29.64 21.73
CA SER A 52 26.05 -30.59 21.21
C SER A 52 25.60 -31.60 22.28
N GLY A 53 24.32 -31.95 22.31
CA GLY A 53 23.74 -33.00 23.16
C GLY A 53 22.58 -33.71 22.46
N GLN A 54 22.35 -34.98 22.76
CA GLN A 54 21.47 -35.87 21.97
C GLN A 54 20.86 -37.01 22.83
N ALA A 55 19.76 -37.61 22.36
CA ALA A 55 19.05 -38.79 22.89
C ALA A 55 18.18 -38.52 24.16
N SER A 56 17.17 -39.34 24.51
CA SER A 56 16.65 -40.59 23.92
C SER A 56 15.10 -40.68 23.95
N SER A 57 14.52 -41.85 23.65
CA SER A 57 13.08 -42.09 23.37
C SER A 57 12.41 -43.16 24.25
N SER A 58 11.12 -42.97 24.57
CA SER A 58 10.13 -44.01 24.95
C SER A 58 8.77 -43.36 25.30
N ASP A 59 7.66 -44.08 25.51
CA ASP A 59 6.83 -44.90 24.60
C ASP A 59 5.58 -45.37 25.40
N SER A 60 4.38 -45.40 24.79
CA SER A 60 3.10 -45.89 25.37
C SER A 60 2.61 -45.17 26.66
N THR A 61 1.38 -45.33 27.20
CA THR A 61 0.20 -46.17 26.88
C THR A 61 -1.11 -45.35 26.79
N VAL A 62 -2.23 -46.02 26.47
CA VAL A 62 -3.62 -45.50 26.46
C VAL A 62 -4.33 -45.84 27.78
N GLU A 63 -5.23 -44.96 28.24
CA GLU A 63 -6.40 -45.37 29.05
C GLU A 63 -7.66 -44.54 28.68
N LYS A 64 -8.85 -45.08 28.96
CA LYS A 64 -10.17 -44.57 28.51
C LYS A 64 -11.24 -44.81 29.59
N ALA A 65 -11.98 -43.78 30.00
CA ALA A 65 -13.11 -43.93 30.93
C ALA A 65 -14.30 -43.00 30.64
N GLU A 66 -15.46 -43.61 30.37
CA GLU A 66 -16.81 -43.09 30.68
C GLU A 66 -17.17 -43.50 32.13
N VAL A 67 -18.27 -43.17 32.81
CA VAL A 67 -19.55 -42.44 32.56
C VAL A 67 -19.77 -41.46 33.76
N ALA A 68 -20.90 -40.82 34.13
CA ALA A 68 -22.35 -40.80 33.81
C ALA A 68 -22.83 -39.32 33.87
N ALA A 69 -23.99 -38.86 33.38
CA ALA A 69 -25.32 -39.41 33.05
C ALA A 69 -26.33 -39.55 34.21
N ALA A 70 -26.98 -38.44 34.58
CA ALA A 70 -28.38 -38.36 35.03
C ALA A 70 -28.86 -36.88 35.07
N THR A 71 -30.11 -36.45 34.83
CA THR A 71 -31.24 -36.80 33.93
C THR A 71 -32.55 -36.25 34.56
N SER A 72 -33.54 -35.89 33.74
CA SER A 72 -34.89 -35.38 34.09
C SER A 72 -34.95 -33.87 34.41
N GLY A 73 -35.96 -33.09 33.96
CA GLY A 73 -37.19 -33.41 33.20
C GLY A 73 -38.39 -32.58 33.71
N ARG A 74 -39.52 -32.44 32.99
CA ARG A 74 -39.89 -32.99 31.65
C ARG A 74 -39.87 -31.89 30.56
N THR A 75 -40.92 -31.37 29.88
CA THR A 75 -42.38 -31.61 29.81
C THR A 75 -42.92 -31.14 28.43
N GLU A 76 -44.22 -31.35 28.19
CA GLU A 76 -45.02 -31.11 26.98
C GLU A 76 -45.49 -29.62 26.76
N ALA A 77 -46.09 -29.19 25.63
CA ALA A 77 -46.85 -29.95 24.61
C ALA A 77 -46.84 -29.37 23.16
N THR A 78 -47.53 -30.10 22.29
CA THR A 78 -47.91 -29.91 20.87
C THR A 78 -48.69 -28.59 20.59
N SER A 79 -49.01 -28.16 19.35
CA SER A 79 -49.34 -28.90 18.11
C SER A 79 -49.27 -28.05 16.80
N SER A 80 -49.39 -28.71 15.64
CA SER A 80 -50.00 -28.34 14.32
C SER A 80 -50.42 -26.87 14.01
N ASN A 81 -50.52 -26.35 12.78
CA ASN A 81 -50.22 -26.66 11.37
C ASN A 81 -51.06 -25.65 10.52
N GLU A 82 -50.79 -25.49 9.22
CA GLU A 82 -51.70 -24.93 8.17
C GLU A 82 -52.20 -23.46 8.19
N ASN A 83 -51.49 -22.62 7.42
CA ASN A 83 -51.92 -22.01 6.14
C ASN A 83 -53.18 -21.08 6.00
N SER A 84 -52.89 -19.81 5.66
CA SER A 84 -53.56 -18.95 4.65
C SER A 84 -54.79 -18.05 4.97
N GLN A 85 -54.70 -16.82 4.43
CA GLN A 85 -55.73 -15.89 3.95
C GLN A 85 -56.89 -15.38 4.85
N THR A 86 -56.93 -14.04 4.95
CA THR A 86 -58.17 -13.26 4.76
C THR A 86 -57.96 -12.24 3.63
N ASN A 87 -59.04 -11.69 3.07
CA ASN A 87 -59.03 -10.90 1.84
C ASN A 87 -59.81 -9.59 2.04
N GLY A 88 -59.41 -8.51 1.35
CA GLY A 88 -60.01 -7.19 1.51
C GLY A 88 -59.81 -6.31 0.27
N SER A 89 -60.89 -6.08 -0.48
CA SER A 89 -60.86 -5.37 -1.76
C SER A 89 -61.75 -4.12 -1.74
N SER A 90 -61.31 -3.06 -2.41
CA SER A 90 -62.14 -1.93 -2.87
C SER A 90 -61.43 -1.18 -4.01
N THR A 91 -62.20 -0.51 -4.85
CA THR A 91 -61.87 -0.37 -6.29
C THR A 91 -61.89 1.06 -6.83
N ILE A 92 -60.95 1.34 -7.76
CA ILE A 92 -61.12 2.12 -9.00
C ILE A 92 -61.83 3.49 -8.91
N SER A 93 -61.09 4.57 -9.20
CA SER A 93 -61.48 5.56 -10.23
C SER A 93 -60.28 6.41 -10.68
N THR A 94 -60.35 6.93 -11.91
CA THR A 94 -59.28 7.67 -12.58
C THR A 94 -59.59 9.15 -12.74
N SER A 95 -58.56 9.99 -12.89
CA SER A 95 -58.62 11.27 -13.62
C SER A 95 -57.22 11.75 -14.00
N ASN A 96 -57.10 12.36 -15.19
CA ASN A 96 -55.88 13.00 -15.70
C ASN A 96 -55.82 14.47 -15.26
N VAL A 97 -54.64 15.13 -15.40
CA VAL A 97 -54.43 16.30 -16.30
C VAL A 97 -53.05 16.97 -16.09
N GLN A 98 -52.41 17.33 -17.22
CA GLN A 98 -51.33 18.32 -17.46
C GLN A 98 -50.14 18.47 -16.48
N GLN A 99 -49.02 17.87 -16.89
CA GLN A 99 -47.87 18.60 -17.46
C GLN A 99 -47.86 20.14 -17.31
N THR A 100 -46.85 20.69 -16.62
CA THR A 100 -46.39 22.08 -16.79
C THR A 100 -44.89 22.10 -17.08
N THR A 101 -44.48 22.87 -18.09
CA THR A 101 -43.09 22.99 -18.55
C THR A 101 -42.37 24.13 -17.85
N SER A 102 -41.18 23.89 -17.33
CA SER A 102 -40.27 24.94 -16.83
C SER A 102 -39.04 25.05 -17.73
N THR A 103 -39.10 25.98 -18.69
CA THR A 103 -37.99 26.30 -19.59
C THR A 103 -36.87 26.98 -18.83
N THR A 104 -35.64 26.47 -18.90
CA THR A 104 -34.43 27.21 -18.48
C THR A 104 -33.47 27.31 -19.65
N THR A 105 -33.32 28.53 -20.16
CA THR A 105 -32.37 28.86 -21.23
C THR A 105 -30.93 28.72 -20.72
N SER A 106 -30.03 28.16 -21.52
CA SER A 106 -28.58 28.26 -21.33
C SER A 106 -27.91 28.39 -22.69
N ALA A 107 -26.94 29.31 -22.79
CA ALA A 107 -26.58 29.92 -24.06
C ALA A 107 -25.61 29.09 -24.91
N THR A 108 -25.90 28.99 -26.20
CA THR A 108 -24.99 28.45 -27.22
C THR A 108 -23.81 29.41 -27.43
N SER A 109 -22.65 29.10 -26.86
CA SER A 109 -21.38 29.75 -27.22
C SER A 109 -20.70 28.98 -28.37
N SER A 110 -20.96 29.40 -29.60
CA SER A 110 -20.50 28.73 -30.82
C SER A 110 -19.05 29.09 -31.20
N THR A 111 -18.08 28.39 -30.62
CA THR A 111 -16.68 28.45 -31.09
C THR A 111 -16.48 27.46 -32.24
N LYS A 112 -16.26 27.97 -33.46
CA LYS A 112 -15.77 27.15 -34.59
C LYS A 112 -14.27 26.90 -34.44
N THR A 113 -13.84 25.64 -34.55
CA THR A 113 -12.46 25.29 -34.89
C THR A 113 -12.46 24.25 -36.02
N ASN A 114 -11.66 24.50 -37.06
CA ASN A 114 -11.48 23.60 -38.19
C ASN A 114 -10.55 22.44 -37.85
N GLY A 115 -10.62 21.37 -38.66
CA GLY A 115 -9.51 20.44 -38.84
C GLY A 115 -9.47 19.29 -37.83
N ASN A 116 -9.95 18.12 -38.25
CA ASN A 116 -9.62 16.86 -37.59
C ASN A 116 -8.17 16.48 -37.94
N VAL A 117 -7.20 17.04 -37.21
CA VAL A 117 -5.79 16.64 -37.28
C VAL A 117 -5.59 15.53 -36.26
N SER A 118 -5.22 14.33 -36.72
CA SER A 118 -4.71 13.31 -35.82
C SER A 118 -3.43 13.83 -35.16
N PRO A 119 -3.26 13.72 -33.84
CA PRO A 119 -1.96 13.89 -33.23
C PRO A 119 -0.92 13.01 -33.93
N GLY A 120 0.30 13.50 -34.05
CA GLY A 120 1.45 12.68 -34.44
C GLY A 120 1.79 11.70 -33.33
N ASP A 121 2.50 10.61 -33.66
CA ASP A 121 2.92 9.62 -32.66
C ASP A 121 3.85 10.18 -31.56
N ASP A 122 4.45 11.34 -31.83
CA ASP A 122 5.38 12.11 -31.00
C ASP A 122 4.72 13.26 -30.20
N ASP A 123 3.43 13.57 -30.40
CA ASP A 123 2.76 14.66 -29.68
C ASP A 123 2.61 14.33 -28.16
N PRO A 124 2.96 15.24 -27.23
CA PRO A 124 2.88 14.97 -25.80
C PRO A 124 1.44 14.74 -25.32
N VAL A 125 1.08 13.48 -25.04
CA VAL A 125 -0.22 13.12 -24.48
C VAL A 125 -0.35 13.74 -23.08
N PRO A 126 -1.35 14.61 -22.81
CA PRO A 126 -1.51 15.23 -21.49
C PRO A 126 -1.83 14.20 -20.42
N TYR A 127 -1.24 14.36 -19.23
CA TYR A 127 -1.55 13.50 -18.09
C TYR A 127 -2.99 13.74 -17.61
N ASN A 128 -3.80 12.67 -17.58
CA ASN A 128 -5.16 12.70 -17.08
C ASN A 128 -5.43 11.46 -16.18
N PRO A 129 -5.64 11.63 -14.87
CA PRO A 129 -5.90 10.50 -13.98
C PRO A 129 -7.25 9.81 -14.28
N ALA A 130 -8.22 10.48 -14.91
CA ALA A 130 -9.52 9.89 -15.26
C ALA A 130 -9.40 8.73 -16.28
N THR A 131 -8.38 8.75 -17.15
CA THR A 131 -8.08 7.61 -18.05
C THR A 131 -7.68 6.38 -17.25
N PHE A 132 -6.86 6.55 -16.20
CA PHE A 132 -6.49 5.45 -15.31
C PHE A 132 -7.63 5.02 -14.39
N ASP A 133 -8.50 5.96 -13.99
CA ASP A 133 -9.70 5.67 -13.19
C ASP A 133 -10.63 4.68 -13.89
N GLN A 134 -10.89 4.89 -15.19
CA GLN A 134 -11.68 3.99 -16.03
C GLN A 134 -11.00 2.62 -16.23
N LEU A 135 -9.68 2.62 -16.44
CA LEU A 135 -8.88 1.41 -16.58
C LEU A 135 -8.88 0.58 -15.30
N LEU A 136 -8.71 1.20 -14.13
CA LEU A 136 -8.77 0.55 -12.83
C LEU A 136 -10.19 0.06 -12.52
N SER A 137 -11.22 0.88 -12.75
CA SER A 137 -12.63 0.52 -12.55
C SER A 137 -13.04 -0.73 -13.32
N SER A 138 -12.57 -0.87 -14.56
CA SER A 138 -12.88 -2.04 -15.40
C SER A 138 -12.03 -3.27 -15.03
N ASN A 139 -10.74 -3.06 -14.78
CA ASN A 139 -9.77 -4.16 -14.73
C ASN A 139 -9.39 -4.60 -13.31
N VAL A 140 -9.79 -3.89 -12.26
CA VAL A 140 -9.50 -4.23 -10.86
C VAL A 140 -10.79 -4.59 -10.11
N ALA A 141 -10.76 -5.65 -9.29
CA ALA A 141 -11.86 -6.02 -8.40
C ALA A 141 -11.33 -6.85 -7.22
N ASN A 142 -11.80 -6.60 -6.00
CA ASN A 142 -11.38 -7.32 -4.79
C ASN A 142 -9.84 -7.40 -4.62
N GLY A 143 -9.12 -6.32 -4.95
CA GLY A 143 -7.66 -6.24 -4.93
C GLY A 143 -6.94 -7.01 -6.05
N ARG A 144 -7.68 -7.70 -6.93
CA ARG A 144 -7.15 -8.46 -8.07
C ARG A 144 -7.22 -7.70 -9.38
N VAL A 145 -6.22 -7.88 -10.24
CA VAL A 145 -6.04 -7.15 -11.50
C VAL A 145 -6.13 -8.07 -12.72
N ASP A 146 -6.85 -7.65 -13.76
CA ASP A 146 -6.77 -8.27 -15.09
C ASP A 146 -5.60 -7.69 -15.88
N TYR A 147 -4.43 -8.26 -15.63
CA TYR A 147 -3.21 -8.01 -16.39
C TYR A 147 -3.38 -8.35 -17.89
N ASN A 148 -4.18 -9.36 -18.24
CA ASN A 148 -4.35 -9.78 -19.63
C ASN A 148 -5.18 -8.78 -20.45
N ALA A 149 -6.18 -8.14 -19.85
CA ALA A 149 -6.97 -7.09 -20.47
C ALA A 149 -6.18 -5.77 -20.55
N LEU A 150 -5.51 -5.36 -19.47
CA LEU A 150 -4.67 -4.14 -19.47
C LEU A 150 -3.51 -4.24 -20.48
N LYS A 151 -2.91 -5.42 -20.66
CA LYS A 151 -1.86 -5.65 -21.68
C LYS A 151 -2.35 -5.43 -23.13
N LYS A 152 -3.66 -5.52 -23.39
CA LYS A 152 -4.28 -5.35 -24.70
C LYS A 152 -4.96 -3.98 -24.88
N SER A 153 -4.78 -3.06 -23.92
CA SER A 153 -5.51 -1.79 -23.91
C SER A 153 -4.66 -0.66 -24.46
N GLU A 154 -5.01 -0.15 -25.63
CA GLU A 154 -4.40 1.06 -26.20
C GLU A 154 -4.58 2.28 -25.28
N ALA A 155 -5.67 2.33 -24.51
CA ALA A 155 -5.86 3.37 -23.48
C ALA A 155 -4.85 3.24 -22.34
N PHE A 156 -4.45 2.03 -21.95
CA PHE A 156 -3.35 1.83 -20.98
C PHE A 156 -1.98 2.17 -21.61
N ALA A 157 -1.73 1.79 -22.87
CA ALA A 157 -0.51 2.19 -23.58
C ALA A 157 -0.38 3.72 -23.70
N SER A 158 -1.47 4.42 -24.02
CA SER A 158 -1.55 5.89 -24.07
C SER A 158 -1.36 6.52 -22.69
N PHE A 159 -1.93 5.94 -21.63
CA PHE A 159 -1.68 6.40 -20.25
C PHE A 159 -0.21 6.22 -19.82
N LEU A 160 0.46 5.15 -20.28
CA LEU A 160 1.90 4.99 -20.07
C LEU A 160 2.72 6.04 -20.86
N LYS A 161 2.29 6.45 -22.07
CA LYS A 161 2.89 7.59 -22.79
C LYS A 161 2.73 8.89 -21.97
N SER A 162 1.54 9.21 -21.47
CA SER A 162 1.30 10.48 -20.75
C SER A 162 2.00 10.56 -19.37
N LEU A 163 2.22 9.43 -18.71
CA LEU A 163 3.09 9.36 -17.52
C LEU A 163 4.55 9.68 -17.83
N ALA A 164 5.04 9.34 -19.02
CA ALA A 164 6.43 9.60 -19.43
C ALA A 164 6.68 11.10 -19.72
N SER A 165 5.71 11.79 -20.33
CA SER A 165 5.78 13.20 -20.74
C SER A 165 5.23 14.21 -19.72
N ALA A 166 4.71 13.76 -18.57
CA ALA A 166 4.08 14.65 -17.58
C ALA A 166 5.06 15.68 -16.96
N ASP A 167 4.70 16.96 -17.02
CA ASP A 167 5.27 17.98 -16.14
C ASP A 167 4.48 18.04 -14.82
N LEU A 168 5.20 18.20 -13.72
CA LEU A 168 4.68 18.28 -12.36
C LEU A 168 4.83 19.69 -11.75
N SER A 169 5.48 20.63 -12.46
CA SER A 169 5.82 21.97 -11.95
C SER A 169 4.61 22.79 -11.48
N THR A 170 3.45 22.57 -12.08
CA THR A 170 2.17 23.24 -11.79
C THR A 170 1.27 22.46 -10.83
N MET A 171 1.64 21.24 -10.45
CA MET A 171 0.83 20.40 -9.56
C MET A 171 1.05 20.76 -8.08
N SER A 172 -0.04 20.81 -7.32
CA SER A 172 0.02 20.88 -5.85
C SER A 172 0.70 19.64 -5.25
N THR A 173 1.16 19.72 -4.01
CA THR A 173 1.82 18.60 -3.30
C THR A 173 0.99 17.31 -3.35
N ASP A 174 -0.33 17.41 -3.16
CA ASP A 174 -1.23 16.26 -3.22
C ASP A 174 -1.50 15.79 -4.67
N GLY A 175 -1.46 16.69 -5.65
CA GLY A 175 -1.44 16.33 -7.07
C GLY A 175 -0.18 15.55 -7.47
N GLN A 176 0.99 15.96 -6.98
CA GLN A 176 2.26 15.25 -7.19
C GLN A 176 2.26 13.89 -6.48
N LEU A 177 1.75 13.80 -5.25
CA LEU A 177 1.59 12.54 -4.52
C LEU A 177 0.68 11.57 -5.29
N ALA A 178 -0.48 12.06 -5.75
CA ALA A 178 -1.41 11.30 -6.58
C ALA A 178 -0.77 10.82 -7.89
N PHE A 179 -0.03 11.69 -8.59
CA PHE A 179 0.71 11.34 -9.79
C PHE A 179 1.71 10.20 -9.53
N TRP A 180 2.56 10.31 -8.51
CA TRP A 180 3.59 9.29 -8.25
C TRP A 180 3.01 7.94 -7.82
N ILE A 181 1.90 7.92 -7.08
CA ILE A 181 1.21 6.67 -6.73
C ILE A 181 0.58 6.03 -7.97
N ASN A 182 -0.09 6.82 -8.81
CA ASN A 182 -0.64 6.34 -10.08
C ASN A 182 0.46 5.81 -11.00
N ALA A 183 1.60 6.51 -11.09
CA ALA A 183 2.75 6.14 -11.89
C ALA A 183 3.37 4.81 -11.40
N TYR A 184 3.63 4.68 -10.09
CA TYR A 184 4.16 3.44 -9.50
C TYR A 184 3.27 2.24 -9.83
N ASN A 185 1.96 2.36 -9.56
CA ASN A 185 1.01 1.28 -9.82
C ASN A 185 0.90 0.93 -11.31
N ALA A 186 0.91 1.93 -12.21
CA ALA A 186 0.94 1.70 -13.65
C ALA A 186 2.22 1.00 -14.10
N MET A 187 3.39 1.34 -13.54
CA MET A 187 4.65 0.67 -13.87
C MET A 187 4.76 -0.74 -13.28
N VAL A 188 4.17 -1.01 -12.10
CA VAL A 188 4.00 -2.38 -11.58
C VAL A 188 3.15 -3.21 -12.54
N ILE A 189 1.99 -2.69 -12.96
CA ILE A 189 1.12 -3.36 -13.95
C ILE A 189 1.87 -3.58 -15.27
N LYS A 190 2.61 -2.58 -15.76
CA LYS A 190 3.42 -2.73 -16.96
C LYS A 190 4.49 -3.81 -16.78
N ASN A 191 5.16 -3.91 -15.63
CA ASN A 191 6.20 -4.91 -15.42
C ASN A 191 5.65 -6.34 -15.37
N VAL A 192 4.47 -6.55 -14.78
CA VAL A 192 3.75 -7.83 -14.87
C VAL A 192 3.36 -8.14 -16.33
N ASN A 193 2.89 -7.14 -17.08
CA ASN A 193 2.53 -7.30 -18.49
C ASN A 193 3.74 -7.59 -19.39
N ASP A 194 4.91 -6.99 -19.10
CA ASP A 194 6.19 -7.25 -19.78
C ASP A 194 6.69 -8.69 -19.51
N ASN A 195 6.32 -9.30 -18.38
CA ASN A 195 6.77 -10.63 -17.93
C ASN A 195 5.59 -11.64 -17.85
N PRO A 196 5.04 -12.12 -18.98
CA PRO A 196 3.88 -13.01 -18.99
C PRO A 196 4.20 -14.38 -18.35
N GLY A 197 3.32 -14.84 -17.46
CA GLY A 197 3.39 -16.18 -16.86
C GLY A 197 4.11 -16.26 -15.51
N ILE A 198 4.60 -15.14 -14.96
CA ILE A 198 5.13 -15.10 -13.59
C ILE A 198 4.05 -15.46 -12.56
N LYS A 199 4.46 -16.14 -11.48
CA LYS A 199 3.57 -16.56 -10.38
C LYS A 199 3.59 -15.55 -9.24
N GLN A 200 4.67 -14.78 -9.13
CA GLN A 200 4.90 -13.72 -8.14
C GLN A 200 5.84 -12.66 -8.74
N PRO A 201 5.80 -11.39 -8.27
CA PRO A 201 6.73 -10.35 -8.74
C PRO A 201 8.21 -10.73 -8.58
N LEU A 202 8.54 -11.48 -7.53
CA LEU A 202 9.89 -11.91 -7.20
C LEU A 202 10.48 -12.99 -8.14
N ASP A 203 9.68 -13.54 -9.06
CA ASP A 203 10.20 -14.42 -10.12
C ASP A 203 11.07 -13.63 -11.13
N VAL A 204 10.88 -12.30 -11.23
CA VAL A 204 11.63 -11.42 -12.14
C VAL A 204 12.83 -10.84 -11.39
N ALA A 205 14.04 -11.19 -11.83
CA ALA A 205 15.29 -10.79 -11.19
C ALA A 205 15.54 -9.26 -11.30
N GLY A 206 15.15 -8.51 -10.26
CA GLY A 206 15.26 -7.05 -10.23
C GLY A 206 13.96 -6.31 -10.58
N PHE A 207 12.80 -6.92 -10.32
CA PHE A 207 11.47 -6.36 -10.60
C PHE A 207 11.32 -4.91 -10.11
N PHE A 208 11.86 -4.56 -8.94
CA PHE A 208 11.70 -3.24 -8.35
C PHE A 208 12.93 -2.33 -8.56
N GLU A 209 14.11 -2.91 -8.76
CA GLU A 209 15.42 -2.28 -8.54
C GLU A 209 16.32 -2.25 -9.78
N LYS A 210 15.93 -2.93 -10.88
CA LYS A 210 16.70 -2.98 -12.14
C LYS A 210 15.91 -2.56 -13.36
N LYS A 211 14.61 -2.90 -13.42
CA LYS A 211 13.75 -2.48 -14.52
C LYS A 211 13.44 -0.99 -14.39
N THR A 212 13.91 -0.19 -15.35
CA THR A 212 13.58 1.23 -15.45
C THR A 212 12.37 1.48 -16.35
N PHE A 213 11.74 2.62 -16.13
CA PHE A 213 10.62 3.17 -16.87
C PHE A 213 10.81 4.68 -17.02
N THR A 214 10.32 5.27 -18.12
CA THR A 214 10.28 6.74 -18.26
C THR A 214 9.06 7.29 -17.56
N VAL A 215 9.24 8.16 -16.56
CA VAL A 215 8.18 8.85 -15.83
C VAL A 215 8.61 10.30 -15.59
N ALA A 216 7.77 11.27 -15.95
CA ALA A 216 8.05 12.71 -15.84
C ALA A 216 9.46 13.10 -16.36
N GLY A 217 9.78 12.66 -17.59
CA GLY A 217 11.07 12.88 -18.26
C GLY A 217 12.27 12.11 -17.70
N LYS A 218 12.10 11.27 -16.66
CA LYS A 218 13.20 10.58 -15.96
C LYS A 218 13.14 9.08 -16.15
N SER A 219 14.30 8.45 -16.35
CA SER A 219 14.45 6.99 -16.28
C SER A 219 14.55 6.57 -14.81
N LEU A 220 13.55 5.88 -14.30
CA LEU A 220 13.40 5.53 -12.87
C LEU A 220 13.04 4.06 -12.71
N THR A 221 13.57 3.41 -11.67
CA THR A 221 13.05 2.12 -11.20
C THR A 221 11.83 2.32 -10.28
N LEU A 222 11.06 1.26 -10.00
CA LEU A 222 9.99 1.32 -9.00
C LEU A 222 10.52 1.73 -7.62
N ASN A 223 11.70 1.19 -7.26
CA ASN A 223 12.40 1.55 -6.04
C ASN A 223 12.81 3.04 -6.01
N ASP A 224 13.14 3.67 -7.14
CA ASP A 224 13.43 5.11 -7.17
C ASP A 224 12.17 5.94 -6.89
N ILE A 225 11.04 5.57 -7.51
CA ILE A 225 9.76 6.24 -7.28
C ILE A 225 9.38 6.12 -5.79
N GLU A 226 9.45 4.93 -5.20
CA GLU A 226 9.10 4.70 -3.80
C GLU A 226 10.10 5.35 -2.82
N ASN A 227 11.38 4.96 -2.89
CA ASN A 227 12.36 5.21 -1.85
C ASN A 227 13.21 6.47 -2.07
N ASN A 228 13.37 6.94 -3.32
CA ASN A 228 14.14 8.15 -3.64
C ASN A 228 13.26 9.37 -3.95
N ILE A 229 11.96 9.18 -4.22
CA ILE A 229 10.99 10.27 -4.47
C ILE A 229 9.90 10.31 -3.40
N VAL A 230 8.99 9.33 -3.35
CA VAL A 230 7.73 9.44 -2.57
C VAL A 230 7.99 9.47 -1.06
N ARG A 231 8.67 8.47 -0.50
CA ARG A 231 8.97 8.40 0.95
C ARG A 231 9.68 9.67 1.47
N PRO A 232 10.82 10.13 0.91
CA PRO A 232 11.53 11.30 1.45
C PRO A 232 10.80 12.64 1.22
N THR A 233 10.03 12.77 0.14
CA THR A 233 9.31 14.02 -0.19
C THR A 233 8.06 14.20 0.67
N PHE A 234 7.21 13.19 0.76
CA PHE A 234 5.88 13.34 1.36
C PHE A 234 5.80 12.93 2.82
N LYS A 235 6.72 12.07 3.30
CA LYS A 235 6.85 11.62 4.71
C LYS A 235 5.51 11.16 5.33
N GLU A 236 4.71 10.49 4.50
CA GLU A 236 3.33 10.09 4.76
C GLU A 236 3.29 8.56 4.89
N PRO A 237 3.11 7.97 6.09
CA PRO A 237 3.06 6.51 6.25
C PRO A 237 1.91 5.86 5.46
N LEU A 238 0.87 6.61 5.10
CA LEU A 238 -0.27 6.08 4.36
C LEU A 238 0.06 5.69 2.89
N ILE A 239 1.21 6.12 2.33
CA ILE A 239 1.64 5.71 0.97
C ILE A 239 1.79 4.20 0.82
N HIS A 240 2.10 3.48 1.90
CA HIS A 240 2.24 2.02 1.89
C HIS A 240 0.93 1.29 1.60
N PHE A 241 -0.21 1.97 1.70
CA PHE A 241 -1.52 1.45 1.30
C PHE A 241 -1.97 1.97 -0.08
N GLY A 242 -1.09 2.68 -0.80
CA GLY A 242 -1.29 3.14 -2.17
C GLY A 242 -0.29 2.57 -3.18
N LEU A 243 0.95 2.27 -2.78
CA LEU A 243 2.02 1.72 -3.62
C LEU A 243 1.93 0.18 -3.64
N VAL A 244 1.25 -0.38 -4.65
CA VAL A 244 0.88 -1.81 -4.65
C VAL A 244 1.91 -2.66 -5.39
N CYS A 245 2.56 -3.59 -4.70
CA CYS A 245 3.63 -4.44 -5.23
C CYS A 245 3.15 -5.71 -5.98
N ALA A 246 1.88 -5.79 -6.38
CA ALA A 246 1.24 -6.91 -7.09
C ALA A 246 1.18 -8.28 -6.39
N ALA A 247 1.47 -8.35 -5.08
CA ALA A 247 1.36 -9.56 -4.26
C ALA A 247 -0.02 -9.71 -3.58
N LEU A 248 -0.47 -10.93 -3.28
CA LEU A 248 -1.74 -11.20 -2.58
C LEU A 248 -1.76 -10.68 -1.14
N SER A 249 -0.62 -10.56 -0.46
CA SER A 249 -0.54 -9.92 0.88
C SER A 249 -0.27 -8.41 0.85
N CYS A 250 -0.19 -7.80 -0.33
CA CYS A 250 -0.07 -6.35 -0.45
C CYS A 250 -1.41 -5.66 -0.08
N PRO A 251 -1.40 -4.43 0.43
CA PRO A 251 -2.58 -3.56 0.41
C PRO A 251 -3.22 -3.54 -0.98
N PRO A 252 -4.55 -3.73 -1.08
CA PRO A 252 -5.18 -4.02 -2.36
C PRO A 252 -5.16 -2.81 -3.27
N LEU A 253 -4.91 -3.02 -4.57
CA LEU A 253 -5.13 -1.99 -5.57
C LEU A 253 -6.62 -1.65 -5.60
N ILE A 254 -6.93 -0.37 -5.37
CA ILE A 254 -8.29 0.14 -5.43
C ILE A 254 -8.72 0.33 -6.90
N PRO A 255 -10.00 0.12 -7.25
CA PRO A 255 -10.50 0.32 -8.60
C PRO A 255 -10.77 1.82 -8.87
N LYS A 256 -9.82 2.69 -8.55
CA LYS A 256 -9.94 4.15 -8.64
C LYS A 256 -8.56 4.81 -8.75
N ALA A 257 -8.42 5.84 -9.58
CA ALA A 257 -7.19 6.61 -9.68
C ALA A 257 -7.09 7.69 -8.58
N TYR A 258 -5.86 7.94 -8.14
CA TYR A 258 -5.58 9.01 -7.18
C TYR A 258 -5.64 10.38 -7.88
N THR A 259 -6.19 11.39 -7.20
CA THR A 259 -6.23 12.79 -7.63
C THR A 259 -5.90 13.71 -6.44
N ALA A 260 -5.60 14.99 -6.69
CA ALA A 260 -5.23 15.93 -5.62
C ALA A 260 -6.33 16.06 -4.54
N GLU A 261 -7.59 15.92 -4.94
CA GLU A 261 -8.77 16.05 -4.07
C GLU A 261 -9.05 14.77 -3.27
N ASN A 262 -8.55 13.62 -3.73
CA ASN A 262 -8.93 12.31 -3.20
C ASN A 262 -7.77 11.53 -2.53
N VAL A 263 -6.52 11.93 -2.74
CA VAL A 263 -5.38 11.07 -2.38
C VAL A 263 -5.28 10.79 -0.88
N ARG A 264 -5.43 11.80 -0.03
CA ARG A 264 -5.38 11.62 1.44
C ARG A 264 -6.54 10.77 1.96
N SER A 265 -7.74 10.92 1.40
CA SER A 265 -8.91 10.15 1.83
C SER A 265 -8.87 8.70 1.37
N LEU A 266 -8.49 8.43 0.10
CA LEU A 266 -8.35 7.07 -0.42
C LEU A 266 -7.23 6.28 0.26
N LEU A 267 -6.06 6.89 0.50
CA LEU A 267 -4.98 6.22 1.23
C LEU A 267 -5.40 5.87 2.67
N ALA A 268 -6.05 6.81 3.37
CA ALA A 268 -6.58 6.57 4.71
C ALA A 268 -7.72 5.55 4.73
N GLU A 269 -8.53 5.45 3.67
CA GLU A 269 -9.57 4.44 3.52
C GLU A 269 -8.96 3.05 3.31
N ASN A 270 -7.97 2.93 2.42
CA ASN A 270 -7.33 1.66 2.11
C ASN A 270 -6.49 1.14 3.29
N ALA A 271 -5.86 2.03 4.07
CA ALA A 271 -5.23 1.69 5.34
C ALA A 271 -6.22 1.06 6.32
N ARG A 272 -7.41 1.66 6.52
CA ARG A 272 -8.45 1.08 7.40
C ARG A 272 -8.95 -0.28 6.90
N LYS A 273 -9.15 -0.43 5.59
CA LYS A 273 -9.54 -1.70 4.96
C LYS A 273 -8.49 -2.79 5.18
N TYR A 274 -7.21 -2.47 5.01
CA TYR A 274 -6.12 -3.43 5.18
C TYR A 274 -5.91 -3.84 6.65
N LEU A 275 -5.99 -2.89 7.58
CA LEU A 275 -5.93 -3.16 9.03
C LEU A 275 -7.12 -3.99 9.53
N ALA A 276 -8.23 -4.01 8.78
CA ALA A 276 -9.39 -4.85 9.05
C ALA A 276 -9.34 -6.24 8.38
N ASP A 277 -8.42 -6.50 7.44
CA ASP A 277 -8.21 -7.85 6.89
C ASP A 277 -7.50 -8.73 7.92
N THR A 278 -8.28 -9.58 8.58
CA THR A 278 -7.81 -10.54 9.59
C THR A 278 -6.76 -11.56 9.10
N LYS A 279 -6.54 -11.69 7.78
CA LYS A 279 -5.42 -12.46 7.21
C LYS A 279 -4.09 -11.71 7.27
N GLN A 280 -4.14 -10.38 7.26
CA GLN A 280 -2.98 -9.48 7.19
C GLN A 280 -2.69 -8.82 8.54
N ASN A 281 -3.71 -8.50 9.33
CA ASN A 281 -3.59 -7.81 10.61
C ASN A 281 -4.62 -8.33 11.61
N LYS A 282 -4.21 -8.71 12.82
CA LYS A 282 -5.09 -9.28 13.86
C LYS A 282 -4.67 -8.83 15.27
N TRP A 283 -5.66 -8.43 16.07
CA TRP A 283 -5.54 -8.34 17.53
C TRP A 283 -5.97 -9.65 18.20
N ASP A 284 -5.20 -10.10 19.20
CA ASP A 284 -5.51 -11.25 20.04
C ASP A 284 -5.53 -10.85 21.53
N ALA A 285 -6.73 -10.60 22.05
CA ALA A 285 -6.93 -10.10 23.42
C ALA A 285 -6.49 -11.08 24.51
N LYS A 286 -6.53 -12.40 24.25
CA LYS A 286 -6.15 -13.44 25.23
C LYS A 286 -4.65 -13.45 25.48
N THR A 287 -3.85 -13.31 24.42
CA THR A 287 -2.39 -13.31 24.49
C THR A 287 -1.78 -11.90 24.57
N LYS A 288 -2.62 -10.85 24.45
CA LYS A 288 -2.24 -9.45 24.24
C LYS A 288 -1.27 -9.28 23.05
N THR A 289 -1.53 -9.97 21.94
CA THR A 289 -0.67 -9.95 20.75
C THR A 289 -1.31 -9.15 19.61
N LEU A 290 -0.58 -8.19 19.05
CA LEU A 290 -0.89 -7.52 17.80
C LEU A 290 -0.05 -8.16 16.69
N SER A 291 -0.68 -8.98 15.85
CA SER A 291 -0.05 -9.52 14.64
C SER A 291 -0.31 -8.58 13.46
N LEU A 292 0.74 -8.16 12.77
CA LEU A 292 0.69 -7.24 11.64
C LEU A 292 1.31 -7.87 10.38
N SER A 293 1.01 -7.30 9.21
CA SER A 293 1.67 -7.68 7.95
C SER A 293 3.16 -7.30 7.95
N LYS A 294 3.98 -8.02 7.17
CA LYS A 294 5.41 -7.71 7.03
C LYS A 294 5.72 -6.32 6.47
N ILE A 295 4.76 -5.61 5.88
CA ILE A 295 4.96 -4.18 5.53
C ILE A 295 5.32 -3.34 6.77
N PHE A 296 4.81 -3.70 7.95
CA PHE A 296 5.14 -3.05 9.23
C PHE A 296 6.48 -3.52 9.83
N GLU A 297 7.06 -4.61 9.32
CA GLU A 297 8.45 -5.00 9.60
C GLU A 297 9.40 -4.22 8.68
N TRP A 298 9.13 -4.19 7.38
CA TRP A 298 10.02 -3.65 6.35
C TRP A 298 10.07 -2.12 6.31
N TYR A 299 8.93 -1.46 6.59
CA TYR A 299 8.82 0.00 6.60
C TYR A 299 8.64 0.56 8.02
N LYS A 300 9.09 -0.17 9.06
CA LYS A 300 8.93 0.21 10.48
C LYS A 300 9.34 1.67 10.76
N VAL A 301 10.41 2.15 10.15
CA VAL A 301 10.89 3.55 10.21
C VAL A 301 9.77 4.57 9.96
N ASP A 302 8.98 4.36 8.91
CA ASP A 302 7.93 5.30 8.48
C ASP A 302 6.73 5.30 9.45
N PHE A 303 6.57 4.21 10.21
CA PHE A 303 5.57 4.07 11.27
C PHE A 303 6.14 4.41 12.67
N GLY A 304 7.24 5.15 12.76
CA GLY A 304 7.84 5.63 14.02
C GLY A 304 9.01 4.80 14.56
N ASP A 305 9.56 3.89 13.74
CA ASP A 305 10.75 3.07 13.99
C ASP A 305 10.71 2.08 15.19
N ASN A 306 9.57 1.97 15.88
CA ASN A 306 9.42 1.10 17.04
C ASN A 306 7.99 0.55 17.21
N ASP A 307 7.84 -0.43 18.09
CA ASP A 307 6.57 -1.12 18.32
C ASP A 307 5.48 -0.19 18.87
N ALA A 308 5.81 0.84 19.65
CA ALA A 308 4.82 1.82 20.12
C ALA A 308 4.28 2.69 18.97
N GLY A 309 5.10 3.01 17.97
CA GLY A 309 4.66 3.64 16.72
C GLY A 309 3.71 2.74 15.92
N LEU A 310 4.04 1.45 15.77
CA LEU A 310 3.15 0.45 15.15
C LEU A 310 1.81 0.32 15.90
N ILE A 311 1.83 0.31 17.23
CA ILE A 311 0.64 0.27 18.08
C ILE A 311 -0.18 1.56 17.92
N ALA A 312 0.45 2.74 17.85
CA ALA A 312 -0.23 4.01 17.62
C ALA A 312 -0.92 4.06 16.25
N PHE A 313 -0.25 3.60 15.19
CA PHE A 313 -0.84 3.51 13.85
C PHE A 313 -2.04 2.55 13.83
N ALA A 314 -1.93 1.39 14.49
CA ALA A 314 -3.02 0.44 14.65
C ALA A 314 -4.19 1.01 15.48
N LYS A 315 -3.92 1.80 16.52
CA LYS A 315 -4.93 2.54 17.29
C LYS A 315 -5.62 3.65 16.48
N GLN A 316 -4.97 4.21 15.46
CA GLN A 316 -5.56 5.23 14.60
C GLN A 316 -6.40 4.64 13.45
N TYR A 317 -5.85 3.67 12.72
CA TYR A 317 -6.45 3.13 11.49
C TYR A 317 -7.10 1.74 11.64
N GLY A 318 -6.94 1.08 12.78
CA GLY A 318 -7.52 -0.25 13.05
C GLY A 318 -9.06 -0.30 13.10
N PRO A 319 -9.65 -1.50 12.96
CA PRO A 319 -11.04 -1.75 13.32
C PRO A 319 -11.25 -1.58 14.84
N GLU A 320 -12.47 -1.31 15.28
CA GLU A 320 -12.72 -0.92 16.67
C GLU A 320 -12.32 -2.00 17.70
N SER A 321 -12.51 -3.28 17.36
CA SER A 321 -12.07 -4.41 18.19
C SER A 321 -10.54 -4.48 18.39
N MET A 322 -9.76 -3.92 17.47
CA MET A 322 -8.31 -3.74 17.60
C MET A 322 -8.00 -2.49 18.44
N LYS A 323 -8.70 -1.37 18.20
CA LYS A 323 -8.49 -0.10 18.91
C LYS A 323 -8.74 -0.20 20.40
N SER A 324 -10.00 -0.46 20.80
CA SER A 324 -10.39 -0.69 22.20
C SER A 324 -9.54 -1.78 22.87
N GLY A 325 -9.15 -2.81 22.11
CA GLY A 325 -8.25 -3.87 22.57
C GLY A 325 -6.83 -3.40 22.91
N LEU A 326 -6.24 -2.56 22.07
CA LEU A 326 -4.91 -1.98 22.26
C LEU A 326 -4.87 -0.89 23.33
N GLU A 327 -5.97 -0.17 23.58
CA GLU A 327 -6.09 0.73 24.74
C GLU A 327 -6.08 -0.07 26.06
N ALA A 328 -6.88 -1.13 26.16
CA ALA A 328 -6.95 -1.98 27.36
C ALA A 328 -5.72 -2.88 27.58
N ALA A 329 -4.82 -3.00 26.60
CA ALA A 329 -3.70 -3.93 26.65
C ALA A 329 -2.58 -3.50 27.63
N GLY A 330 -2.32 -2.20 27.77
CA GLY A 330 -1.12 -1.66 28.40
C GLY A 330 0.11 -1.86 27.52
N SER A 331 0.75 -3.04 27.61
CA SER A 331 1.94 -3.41 26.82
C SER A 331 1.66 -4.61 25.93
N PRO A 332 1.02 -4.43 24.76
CA PRO A 332 0.79 -5.52 23.80
C PRO A 332 2.09 -5.93 23.11
N LYS A 333 2.20 -7.22 22.76
CA LYS A 333 3.34 -7.77 22.00
C LYS A 333 3.08 -7.61 20.50
N VAL A 334 3.99 -7.01 19.76
CA VAL A 334 3.91 -6.98 18.29
C VAL A 334 4.54 -8.24 17.69
N LYS A 335 3.94 -8.78 16.63
CA LYS A 335 4.48 -9.84 15.78
C LYS A 335 4.16 -9.56 14.32
N PHE A 336 4.90 -10.18 13.41
CA PHE A 336 4.63 -10.11 11.97
C PHE A 336 4.14 -11.47 11.44
N LEU A 337 3.11 -11.44 10.61
CA LEU A 337 2.57 -12.60 9.89
C LEU A 337 3.47 -12.95 8.69
N GLU A 338 3.25 -14.10 8.05
CA GLU A 338 3.88 -14.40 6.76
C GLU A 338 3.24 -13.61 5.61
N TYR A 339 4.00 -13.42 4.52
CA TYR A 339 3.61 -12.58 3.40
C TYR A 339 3.53 -13.40 2.11
N ASP A 340 2.31 -13.59 1.60
CA ASP A 340 2.06 -14.26 0.33
C ASP A 340 2.39 -13.34 -0.86
N TRP A 341 3.47 -13.72 -1.57
CA TRP A 341 3.97 -13.04 -2.76
C TRP A 341 3.24 -13.42 -4.06
N THR A 342 2.34 -14.41 -4.03
CA THR A 342 1.54 -14.84 -5.19
C THR A 342 0.91 -13.64 -5.89
N LEU A 343 0.98 -13.62 -7.23
CA LEU A 343 0.50 -12.53 -8.05
C LEU A 343 -1.01 -12.30 -7.84
N ASN A 344 -1.41 -11.05 -7.58
CA ASN A 344 -2.81 -10.64 -7.38
C ASN A 344 -3.63 -10.59 -8.69
N LYS A 345 -3.51 -11.61 -9.54
CA LYS A 345 -4.23 -11.69 -10.81
C LYS A 345 -5.70 -12.10 -10.61
N LYS A 346 -6.60 -11.59 -11.47
CA LYS A 346 -7.96 -12.14 -11.65
C LYS A 346 -7.89 -13.53 -12.28
#